data_AF-A0A388NPE4-F1
#
_entry.id   AF-A0A388NPE4-F1
#
_cell.length_a   1.000
_cell.length_b   1.000
_cell.length_c   1.000
_cell.angle_alpha   90.00
_cell.angle_beta   90.00
_cell.angle_gamma   90.00
#
_symmetry.space_group_name_H-M   'P 1'
#
loop_
_entity.id
_entity.type
_entity.pdbx_description
1 polymer ?
#
loop_
_entity_poly.entity_id
_entity_poly.type
_entity_poly.pdbx_seq_one_letter_code
_entity_poly.pdbx_strand_id
1 'polypeptide(L)'
;MPREELKSRMGQTVRAFNALLEHAGAQGLVVDERSTVRLASHSVRFTAQQQAQVEALLARFAVGLAGTLPSRKESAEAVGEVVLQALLAQGRLHALSAEVLVPDAVYAQMLQAVRQETGALGSITVAALRDKLQTSRKYALAMLEHLDARGITQRRGDERVLREPRS
;
A
#
# COMPACT_ATOMS: atom_id res chain seq x y z
N MET A 1 -9.95 17.78 -0.76
CA MET A 1 -10.24 19.18 -0.40
C MET A 1 -10.34 19.29 1.12
N PRO A 2 -9.93 20.40 1.78
CA PRO A 2 -10.13 20.60 3.22
C PRO A 2 -11.62 20.57 3.58
N ARG A 3 -11.96 19.89 4.69
CA ARG A 3 -13.37 19.70 5.12
C ARG A 3 -14.12 21.02 5.32
N GLU A 4 -13.44 22.01 5.90
CA GLU A 4 -14.03 23.34 6.14
C GLU A 4 -14.30 24.11 4.86
N GLU A 5 -13.44 23.97 3.85
CA GLU A 5 -13.61 24.64 2.57
C GLU A 5 -14.77 24.04 1.75
N LEU A 6 -14.94 22.71 1.81
CA LEU A 6 -16.09 22.03 1.19
C LEU A 6 -17.41 22.44 1.85
N LYS A 7 -17.44 22.50 3.19
CA LYS A 7 -18.61 22.96 3.96
C LYS A 7 -19.00 24.39 3.60
N SER A 8 -18.02 25.30 3.54
CA SER A 8 -18.24 26.72 3.23
C SER A 8 -18.84 26.89 1.84
N ARG A 9 -18.34 26.16 0.84
CA ARG A 9 -18.87 26.21 -0.55
C ARG A 9 -20.25 25.60 -0.72
N MET A 10 -20.63 24.61 0.09
CA MET A 10 -21.94 23.97 0.00
C MET A 10 -23.06 24.76 0.72
N GLY A 11 -22.71 25.74 1.56
CA GLY A 11 -23.67 26.56 2.29
C GLY A 11 -24.57 25.78 3.26
N GLN A 12 -24.18 24.56 3.65
CA GLN A 12 -25.00 23.67 4.48
C GLN A 12 -24.70 23.85 5.98
N THR A 13 -25.70 23.54 6.81
CA THR A 13 -25.49 23.46 8.27
C THR A 13 -24.54 22.29 8.61
N VAL A 14 -23.81 22.40 9.73
CA VAL A 14 -22.84 21.36 10.17
C VAL A 14 -23.51 19.97 10.27
N ARG A 15 -24.75 19.92 10.74
CA ARG A 15 -25.51 18.68 10.92
C ARG A 15 -25.90 18.05 9.59
N ALA A 16 -26.39 18.84 8.64
CA ALA A 16 -26.73 18.36 7.29
C ALA A 16 -25.47 17.95 6.51
N PHE A 17 -24.38 18.69 6.65
CA PHE A 17 -23.09 18.38 6.03
C PHE A 17 -22.51 17.05 6.56
N ASN A 18 -22.54 16.82 7.87
CA ASN A 18 -22.08 15.56 8.46
C ASN A 18 -22.97 14.38 8.03
N ALA A 19 -24.29 14.54 8.00
CA ALA A 19 -25.20 13.50 7.54
C ALA A 19 -25.00 13.15 6.05
N LEU A 20 -24.73 14.16 5.20
CA LEU A 20 -24.41 13.94 3.79
C LEU A 20 -23.06 13.24 3.60
N LEU A 21 -22.03 13.59 4.39
CA LEU A 21 -20.73 12.92 4.36
C LEU A 21 -20.81 11.47 4.85
N GLU A 22 -21.60 11.22 5.88
CA GLU A 22 -21.81 9.89 6.45
C GLU A 22 -22.61 8.99 5.48
N HIS A 23 -23.65 9.55 4.84
CA HIS A 23 -24.40 8.86 3.79
C HIS A 23 -23.55 8.60 2.54
N ALA A 24 -22.76 9.58 2.10
CA ALA A 24 -21.84 9.43 0.97
C ALA A 24 -20.67 8.50 1.28
N GLY A 25 -20.19 8.45 2.52
CA GLY A 25 -19.20 7.48 2.99
C GLY A 25 -19.76 6.06 3.04
N ALA A 26 -20.99 5.89 3.54
CA ALA A 26 -21.69 4.61 3.55
C ALA A 26 -21.99 4.05 2.14
N GLN A 27 -22.16 4.95 1.16
CA GLN A 27 -22.30 4.61 -0.26
C GLN A 27 -20.96 4.46 -0.99
N GLY A 28 -19.82 4.61 -0.30
CA GLY A 28 -18.50 4.53 -0.90
C GLY A 28 -18.20 5.62 -1.93
N LEU A 29 -18.89 6.77 -1.84
CA LEU A 29 -18.75 7.92 -2.74
C LEU A 29 -17.72 8.94 -2.23
N VAL A 30 -17.34 8.87 -0.95
CA VAL A 30 -16.42 9.80 -0.29
C VAL A 30 -15.54 9.04 0.71
N VAL A 31 -14.26 9.42 0.82
CA VAL A 31 -13.38 8.99 1.91
C VAL A 31 -13.07 10.21 2.78
N ASP A 32 -13.39 10.11 4.08
CA ASP A 32 -13.14 11.14 5.10
C ASP A 32 -11.83 10.82 5.84
N GLU A 33 -10.78 11.60 5.57
CA GLU A 33 -9.46 11.47 6.18
C GLU A 33 -9.22 12.63 7.16
N ARG A 34 -10.06 12.77 8.22
CA ARG A 34 -9.97 13.68 9.41
C ARG A 34 -9.79 15.20 9.17
N SER A 35 -9.03 15.64 8.17
CA SER A 35 -8.81 17.03 7.74
C SER A 35 -9.15 17.24 6.25
N THR A 36 -9.26 16.18 5.46
CA THR A 36 -9.58 16.23 4.02
C THR A 36 -10.73 15.30 3.66
N VAL A 37 -11.62 15.81 2.81
CA VAL A 37 -12.69 15.05 2.17
C VAL A 37 -12.34 14.90 0.68
N ARG A 38 -12.37 13.67 0.17
CA ARG A 38 -12.21 13.38 -1.26
C ARG A 38 -13.36 12.54 -1.77
N LEU A 39 -13.81 12.83 -2.99
CA LEU A 39 -14.68 11.92 -3.73
C LEU A 39 -13.96 10.58 -3.89
N ALA A 40 -14.60 9.48 -3.49
CA ALA A 40 -14.14 8.13 -3.78
C ALA A 40 -14.09 7.86 -5.29
N SER A 41 -14.87 8.62 -6.07
CA SER A 41 -14.86 8.61 -7.54
C SER A 41 -13.80 9.52 -8.18
N HIS A 42 -12.91 10.17 -7.41
CA HIS A 42 -11.70 10.76 -8.00
C HIS A 42 -10.72 9.62 -8.36
N SER A 43 -11.06 8.88 -9.41
CA SER A 43 -10.11 8.01 -10.08
C SER A 43 -9.20 8.91 -10.91
N VAL A 44 -7.90 8.82 -10.64
CA VAL A 44 -6.89 9.38 -11.54
C VAL A 44 -7.08 8.67 -12.88
N ARG A 45 -7.79 9.31 -13.81
CA ARG A 45 -7.92 8.82 -15.17
C ARG A 45 -6.61 9.14 -15.89
N PHE A 46 -5.79 8.13 -16.08
CA PHE A 46 -4.57 8.24 -16.86
C PHE A 46 -4.92 8.59 -18.31
N THR A 47 -4.13 9.48 -18.91
CA THR A 47 -4.16 9.66 -20.37
C THR A 47 -3.75 8.35 -21.05
N ALA A 48 -4.06 8.17 -22.34
CA ALA A 48 -3.63 6.98 -23.09
C ALA A 48 -2.11 6.75 -23.01
N GLN A 49 -1.33 7.84 -23.03
CA GLN A 49 0.13 7.79 -22.87
C GLN A 49 0.54 7.32 -21.46
N GLN A 50 -0.06 7.88 -20.41
CA GLN A 50 0.21 7.47 -19.03
C GLN A 50 -0.20 6.02 -18.79
N GLN A 51 -1.32 5.58 -19.35
CA GLN A 51 -1.79 4.21 -19.25
C GLN A 51 -0.79 3.23 -19.89
N ALA A 52 -0.27 3.55 -21.08
CA ALA A 52 0.76 2.74 -21.73
C ALA A 52 2.06 2.66 -20.90
N GLN A 53 2.49 3.78 -20.28
CA GLN A 53 3.64 3.78 -19.38
C GLN A 53 3.42 2.94 -18.12
N VAL A 54 2.21 3.01 -17.54
CA VAL A 54 1.82 2.19 -16.40
C VAL A 54 1.85 0.71 -16.74
N GLU A 55 1.30 0.32 -17.89
CA GLU A 55 1.32 -1.08 -18.36
C GLU A 55 2.74 -1.57 -18.59
N ALA A 56 3.59 -0.77 -19.25
CA ALA A 56 5.00 -1.09 -19.43
C ALA A 56 5.75 -1.22 -18.10
N LEU A 57 5.47 -0.36 -17.12
CA LEU A 57 6.05 -0.46 -15.78
C LEU A 57 5.60 -1.73 -15.07
N LEU A 58 4.31 -2.05 -15.08
CA LEU A 58 3.78 -3.24 -14.41
C LEU A 58 4.25 -4.54 -15.06
N ALA A 59 4.47 -4.56 -16.38
CA ALA A 59 5.09 -5.69 -17.06
C ALA A 59 6.50 -5.98 -16.50
N ARG A 60 7.26 -4.96 -16.10
CA ARG A 60 8.57 -5.16 -15.43
C ARG A 60 8.44 -5.78 -14.04
N PHE A 61 7.32 -5.57 -13.35
CA PHE A 61 7.03 -6.23 -12.07
C PHE A 61 6.52 -7.67 -12.22
N ALA A 62 6.18 -8.12 -13.44
CA ALA A 62 5.64 -9.46 -13.68
C ALA A 62 6.65 -10.59 -13.38
N VAL A 63 7.96 -10.28 -13.33
CA VAL A 63 9.00 -11.24 -12.89
C VAL A 63 8.84 -11.66 -11.42
N GLY A 64 8.09 -10.88 -10.63
CA GLY A 64 7.79 -11.18 -9.24
C GLY A 64 9.04 -11.26 -8.36
N LEU A 65 8.97 -12.12 -7.33
CA LEU A 65 10.03 -12.29 -6.33
C LEU A 65 11.27 -13.05 -6.84
N ALA A 66 11.17 -13.69 -8.01
CA ALA A 66 12.25 -14.45 -8.63
C ALA A 66 13.28 -13.56 -9.36
N GLY A 67 12.94 -12.29 -9.60
CA GLY A 67 13.79 -11.36 -10.32
C GLY A 67 14.09 -10.06 -9.57
N THR A 68 14.73 -9.14 -10.29
CA THR A 68 14.97 -7.79 -9.80
C THR A 68 13.78 -6.91 -10.18
N LEU A 69 13.05 -6.43 -9.17
CA LEU A 69 11.95 -5.50 -9.33
C LEU A 69 12.48 -4.07 -9.53
N PRO A 70 11.80 -3.23 -10.32
CA PRO A 70 12.12 -1.81 -10.41
C PRO A 70 12.12 -1.14 -9.04
N SER A 71 13.13 -0.32 -8.78
CA SER A 71 13.19 0.55 -7.61
C SER A 71 12.13 1.65 -7.68
N ARG A 72 11.87 2.30 -6.54
CA ARG A 72 11.00 3.49 -6.50
C ARG A 72 11.47 4.59 -7.46
N LYS A 73 12.79 4.83 -7.54
CA LYS A 73 13.38 5.83 -8.42
C LYS A 73 13.14 5.50 -9.89
N GLU A 74 13.46 4.28 -10.32
CA GLU A 74 13.24 3.84 -11.72
C GLU A 74 11.75 3.85 -12.10
N SER A 75 10.87 3.55 -11.13
CA SER A 75 9.42 3.61 -11.33
C SER A 75 8.96 5.06 -11.51
N ALA A 76 9.46 5.98 -10.69
CA ALA A 76 9.17 7.41 -10.80
C ALA A 76 9.70 8.00 -12.12
N GLU A 77 10.86 7.57 -12.59
CA GLU A 77 11.41 7.97 -13.89
C GLU A 77 10.58 7.43 -15.06
N ALA A 78 10.00 6.22 -14.93
CA ALA A 78 9.21 5.59 -15.99
C ALA A 78 7.81 6.19 -16.19
N VAL A 79 7.11 6.53 -15.09
CA VAL A 79 5.71 7.01 -15.15
C VAL A 79 5.50 8.43 -14.62
N GLY A 80 6.51 9.01 -13.97
CA GLY A 80 6.40 10.27 -13.23
C GLY A 80 5.89 10.09 -11.80
N GLU A 81 6.30 11.00 -10.91
CA GLU A 81 5.96 10.90 -9.47
C GLU A 81 4.45 10.92 -9.22
N VAL A 82 3.69 11.76 -9.93
CA VAL A 82 2.23 11.87 -9.76
C VAL A 82 1.53 10.54 -10.10
N VAL A 83 1.93 9.89 -11.18
CA VAL A 83 1.35 8.60 -11.59
C VAL A 83 1.77 7.49 -10.63
N LEU A 84 3.03 7.48 -10.20
CA LEU A 84 3.50 6.52 -9.20
C LEU A 84 2.71 6.63 -7.88
N GLN A 85 2.50 7.86 -7.38
CA GLN A 85 1.69 8.08 -6.18
C GLN A 85 0.24 7.61 -6.37
N ALA A 86 -0.34 7.80 -7.57
CA ALA A 86 -1.65 7.26 -7.89
C ALA A 86 -1.68 5.72 -7.84
N LEU A 87 -0.64 5.04 -8.37
CA LEU A 87 -0.54 3.57 -8.30
C LEU A 87 -0.40 3.05 -6.87
N LEU A 88 0.35 3.75 -6.03
CA LEU A 88 0.47 3.44 -4.60
C LEU A 88 -0.86 3.64 -3.87
N ALA A 89 -1.54 4.77 -4.11
CA ALA A 89 -2.84 5.07 -3.51
C ALA A 89 -3.95 4.10 -3.96
N GLN A 90 -3.86 3.59 -5.19
CA GLN A 90 -4.75 2.54 -5.71
C GLN A 90 -4.43 1.14 -5.18
N GLY A 91 -3.32 0.96 -4.45
CA GLY A 91 -2.86 -0.34 -3.98
C GLY A 91 -2.33 -1.26 -5.08
N ARG A 92 -2.11 -0.75 -6.30
CA ARG A 92 -1.54 -1.55 -7.41
C ARG A 92 -0.06 -1.87 -7.17
N LEU A 93 0.62 -0.94 -6.49
CA LEU A 93 1.98 -1.09 -6.00
C LEU A 93 1.99 -0.78 -4.51
N HIS A 94 2.88 -1.43 -3.77
CA HIS A 94 3.11 -1.21 -2.35
C HIS A 94 4.57 -0.85 -2.13
N ALA A 95 4.81 0.23 -1.40
CA ALA A 95 6.15 0.58 -0.95
C ALA A 95 6.44 -0.20 0.34
N LEU A 96 7.41 -1.11 0.29
CA LEU A 96 7.94 -1.81 1.46
C LEU A 96 9.05 -1.00 2.15
N SER A 97 9.77 -0.18 1.38
CA SER A 97 10.77 0.74 1.89
C SER A 97 10.89 1.96 0.97
N ALA A 98 11.84 2.86 1.26
CA ALA A 98 12.12 4.00 0.38
C ALA A 98 12.54 3.59 -1.04
N GLU A 99 13.08 2.37 -1.21
CA GLU A 99 13.55 1.86 -2.50
C GLU A 99 12.73 0.72 -3.06
N VAL A 100 12.12 -0.11 -2.21
CA VAL A 100 11.48 -1.35 -2.63
C VAL A 100 10.00 -1.14 -2.88
N LEU A 101 9.58 -1.37 -4.12
CA LEU A 101 8.20 -1.47 -4.53
C LEU A 101 7.87 -2.92 -4.90
N VAL A 102 6.64 -3.35 -4.60
CA VAL A 102 6.12 -4.65 -5.02
C VAL A 102 4.69 -4.51 -5.53
N PRO A 103 4.23 -5.32 -6.49
CA PRO A 103 2.83 -5.34 -6.89
C PRO A 103 1.95 -5.98 -5.80
N ASP A 104 0.65 -5.68 -5.84
CA ASP A 104 -0.33 -6.18 -4.86
C ASP A 104 -0.28 -7.70 -4.66
N ALA A 105 -0.21 -8.47 -5.75
CA ALA A 105 -0.13 -9.93 -5.69
C ALA A 105 1.11 -10.41 -4.92
N VAL A 106 2.26 -9.76 -5.13
CA VAL A 106 3.50 -10.08 -4.40
C VAL A 106 3.38 -9.66 -2.94
N TYR A 107 2.82 -8.48 -2.67
CA TYR A 107 2.56 -8.03 -1.30
C TYR A 107 1.72 -9.05 -0.51
N ALA A 108 0.61 -9.50 -1.10
CA ALA A 108 -0.28 -10.49 -0.51
C ALA A 108 0.43 -11.82 -0.27
N GLN A 109 1.20 -12.31 -1.25
CA GLN A 109 2.00 -13.53 -1.12
C GLN A 109 3.00 -13.44 0.04
N MET A 110 3.74 -12.33 0.13
CA MET A 110 4.72 -12.11 1.20
C MET A 110 4.04 -12.05 2.58
N LEU A 111 2.91 -11.35 2.70
CA LEU A 111 2.17 -11.25 3.95
C LEU A 111 1.61 -12.61 4.39
N GLN A 112 1.08 -13.39 3.44
CA GLN A 112 0.59 -14.74 3.72
C GLN A 112 1.72 -15.65 4.20
N ALA A 113 2.89 -15.59 3.56
CA ALA A 113 4.06 -16.37 3.98
C ALA A 113 4.49 -16.03 5.42
N VAL A 114 4.51 -14.75 5.79
CA VAL A 114 4.79 -14.32 7.16
C VAL A 114 3.75 -14.88 8.14
N ARG A 115 2.46 -14.77 7.84
CA ARG A 115 1.37 -15.27 8.70
C ARG A 115 1.42 -16.79 8.88
N GLN A 116 1.75 -17.53 7.83
CA GLN A 116 1.85 -18.99 7.89
C GLN A 116 3.01 -19.45 8.76
N GLU A 117 4.20 -18.88 8.55
CA GLU A 117 5.38 -19.22 9.35
C GLU A 117 5.21 -18.84 10.82
N THR A 118 4.76 -17.62 11.09
CA THR A 118 4.53 -17.18 12.47
C THR A 118 3.39 -17.95 13.15
N GLY A 119 2.36 -18.38 12.40
CA GLY A 119 1.30 -19.24 12.92
C GLY A 119 1.76 -20.67 13.22
N ALA A 120 2.71 -21.21 12.44
CA ALA A 120 3.22 -22.57 12.61
C ALA A 120 4.35 -22.68 13.64
N LEU A 121 5.26 -21.70 13.66
CA LEU A 121 6.50 -21.73 14.45
C LEU A 121 6.52 -20.68 15.58
N GLY A 122 5.52 -19.80 15.66
CA GLY A 122 5.44 -18.72 16.64
C GLY A 122 6.23 -17.46 16.26
N SER A 123 7.26 -17.60 15.42
CA SER A 123 8.10 -16.50 14.96
C SER A 123 8.63 -16.72 13.53
N ILE A 124 9.25 -15.70 12.96
CA ILE A 124 9.92 -15.78 11.65
C ILE A 124 11.20 -14.94 11.62
N THR A 125 12.25 -15.46 11.01
CA THR A 125 13.49 -14.72 10.72
C THR A 125 13.49 -14.19 9.29
N VAL A 126 14.38 -13.23 9.01
CA VAL A 126 14.61 -12.75 7.64
C VAL A 126 15.08 -13.89 6.72
N ALA A 127 15.93 -14.80 7.23
CA ALA A 127 16.43 -15.94 6.47
C ALA A 127 15.31 -16.94 6.13
N ALA A 128 14.47 -17.29 7.11
CA ALA A 128 13.33 -18.18 6.89
C ALA A 128 12.35 -17.63 5.84
N LEU A 129 12.00 -16.33 5.92
CA LEU A 129 11.13 -15.70 4.92
C LEU A 129 11.76 -15.69 3.53
N ARG A 130 13.05 -15.36 3.44
CA ARG A 130 13.81 -15.37 2.18
C ARG A 130 13.75 -16.74 1.52
N ASP A 131 14.03 -17.79 2.30
CA ASP A 131 14.11 -19.16 1.80
C ASP A 131 12.74 -19.67 1.36
N LYS A 132 11.70 -19.40 2.16
CA LYS A 132 10.31 -19.76 1.83
C LYS A 132 9.82 -19.10 0.54
N LEU A 133 10.19 -17.84 0.32
CA LEU A 133 9.79 -17.08 -0.86
C LEU A 133 10.76 -17.21 -2.05
N GLN A 134 11.87 -17.94 -1.88
CA GLN A 134 12.95 -18.05 -2.86
C GLN A 134 13.37 -16.69 -3.44
N THR A 135 13.49 -15.70 -2.57
CA THR A 135 13.72 -14.31 -2.97
C THR A 135 15.04 -13.76 -2.41
N SER A 136 15.38 -12.51 -2.72
CA SER A 136 16.58 -11.88 -2.17
C SER A 136 16.37 -11.44 -0.71
N ARG A 137 17.46 -11.36 0.06
CA ARG A 137 17.43 -10.83 1.44
C ARG A 137 16.88 -9.40 1.49
N LYS A 138 17.11 -8.59 0.44
CA LYS A 138 16.59 -7.21 0.32
C LYS A 138 15.08 -7.17 0.45
N TYR A 139 14.35 -8.04 -0.28
CA TYR A 139 12.89 -8.05 -0.26
C TYR A 139 12.33 -8.63 1.05
N ALA A 140 12.89 -9.74 1.53
CA ALA A 140 12.46 -10.35 2.79
C ALA A 140 12.63 -9.39 3.98
N LEU A 141 13.77 -8.69 4.05
CA LEU A 141 14.03 -7.70 5.08
C LEU A 141 13.06 -6.52 4.98
N ALA A 142 12.90 -5.94 3.78
CA ALA A 142 12.01 -4.80 3.56
C ALA A 142 10.56 -5.12 3.94
N MET A 143 10.07 -6.33 3.62
CA MET A 143 8.72 -6.75 4.02
C MET A 143 8.57 -6.80 5.53
N LEU A 144 9.51 -7.43 6.23
CA LEU A 144 9.43 -7.59 7.68
C LEU A 144 9.54 -6.26 8.42
N GLU A 145 10.41 -5.35 7.97
CA GLU A 145 10.49 -3.99 8.50
C GLU A 145 9.23 -3.18 8.23
N HIS A 146 8.64 -3.33 7.04
CA HIS A 146 7.35 -2.72 6.70
C HIS A 146 6.22 -3.20 7.62
N LEU A 147 6.16 -4.50 7.93
CA LEU A 147 5.19 -5.05 8.85
C LEU A 147 5.41 -4.58 10.30
N ASP A 148 6.67 -4.43 10.72
CA ASP A 148 7.00 -3.86 12.04
C ASP A 148 6.51 -2.41 12.14
N ALA A 149 6.79 -1.59 11.12
CA ALA A 149 6.36 -0.19 11.06
C ALA A 149 4.83 -0.04 11.06
N ARG A 150 4.12 -1.00 10.46
CA ARG A 150 2.65 -1.08 10.48
C ARG A 150 2.08 -1.70 11.77
N GLY A 151 2.94 -2.12 12.69
CA GLY A 151 2.53 -2.76 13.94
C GLY A 151 1.88 -4.12 13.75
N ILE A 152 2.14 -4.80 12.64
CA ILE A 152 1.64 -6.15 12.34
C ILE A 152 2.57 -7.20 12.96
N THR A 153 3.88 -6.95 12.90
CA THR A 153 4.89 -7.77 13.57
C THR A 153 5.64 -6.97 14.63
N GLN A 154 6.32 -7.68 15.51
CA GLN A 154 7.25 -7.09 16.46
C GLN A 154 8.57 -7.87 16.44
N ARG A 155 9.68 -7.16 16.26
CA ARG A 155 11.02 -7.73 16.33
C ARG A 155 11.39 -8.08 17.78
N ARG A 156 11.91 -9.29 17.98
CA ARG A 156 12.48 -9.81 19.24
C ARG A 156 13.82 -10.48 18.91
N GLY A 157 14.93 -9.79 19.14
CA GLY A 157 16.24 -10.24 18.69
C GLY A 157 16.30 -10.33 17.16
N ASP A 158 16.57 -11.54 16.65
CA ASP A 158 16.65 -11.82 15.21
C ASP A 158 15.34 -12.33 14.58
N GLU A 159 14.33 -12.54 15.42
CA GLU A 159 13.02 -13.04 15.01
C GLU A 159 11.95 -11.96 15.06
N ARG A 160 10.82 -12.24 14.41
CA ARG A 160 9.61 -11.43 14.47
C ARG A 160 8.42 -12.30 14.80
N VAL A 161 7.57 -11.79 15.69
CA VAL A 161 6.31 -12.43 16.08
C VAL A 161 5.15 -11.58 15.58
N LEU A 162 3.98 -12.19 15.36
CA LEU A 162 2.75 -11.43 15.11
C LEU A 162 2.38 -10.62 16.35
N ARG A 163 1.92 -9.39 16.13
CA ARG A 163 1.38 -8.57 17.19
C ARG A 163 -0.07 -8.97 17.42
N GLU A 164 -0.42 -9.29 18.67
CA GLU A 164 -1.82 -9.50 19.03
C GLU A 164 -2.62 -8.20 18.80
N PRO A 165 -3.86 -8.29 18.29
CA PRO A 165 -4.73 -7.13 18.23
C PRO A 165 -4.93 -6.61 19.67
N ARG A 166 -4.58 -5.34 19.91
CA ARG A 166 -4.90 -4.69 21.18
C ARG A 166 -6.42 -4.68 21.32
N SER A 167 -6.91 -5.39 22.33
CA SER A 167 -8.32 -5.41 22.77
C SER A 167 -8.76 -4.02 23.22
#